data_AF-A0A258JJ66-F1
#
_entry.id   AF-A0A258JJ66-F1
#
_cell.length_a   1.000
_cell.length_b   1.000
_cell.length_c   1.000
_cell.angle_alpha   90.00
_cell.angle_beta   90.00
_cell.angle_gamma   90.00
#
_symmetry.space_group_name_H-M   'P 1'
#
loop_
_entity.id
_entity.type
_entity.pdbx_description
1 polymer ?
#
loop_
_entity_poly.entity_id
_entity_poly.type
_entity_poly.pdbx_seq_one_letter_code
_entity_poly.pdbx_strand_id
1 'polypeptide(L)'
;VDAMRFLVQNPDIKHGAIKVLFTPDEEIGRGVDKADLKRLSADFAYTIDGETAGHVENETFSADAATVVIDGVSAHPGFAKGAMENAIKIAARVVDALPKDTCSPETTEGKAGFIHPHGVTAALGQATLKFILRDFTEQGLRDKAALLETVVKEVMRDYPRSTYRLEVTHQYRNMKDVLDRHPQVVDNALEAVRRAGLTPVKGSIRGGTDGSRLSFMGLPCPNIFAGEHAFHSTLEWVSVQDMEAAVRAIVHLAALWEERA
;
A
#
# COMPACT_ATOMS: atom_id res chain seq x y z
N VAL A 1 -10.48 8.55 -20.04
CA VAL A 1 -11.01 8.42 -21.42
C VAL A 1 -11.09 9.77 -22.14
N ASP A 2 -11.64 10.82 -21.52
CA ASP A 2 -11.83 12.11 -22.21
C ASP A 2 -10.53 12.78 -22.66
N ALA A 3 -9.42 12.64 -21.92
CA ALA A 3 -8.11 13.11 -22.38
C ALA A 3 -7.69 12.48 -23.71
N MET A 4 -7.93 11.18 -23.91
CA MET A 4 -7.64 10.50 -25.19
C MET A 4 -8.51 11.06 -26.32
N ARG A 5 -9.81 11.26 -26.06
CA ARG A 5 -10.74 11.86 -27.03
C ARG A 5 -10.27 13.26 -27.43
N PHE A 6 -9.87 14.06 -26.45
CA PHE A 6 -9.37 15.41 -26.67
C PHE A 6 -8.11 15.43 -27.54
N LEU A 7 -7.11 14.59 -27.24
CA LEU A 7 -5.88 14.50 -28.04
C LEU A 7 -6.16 14.09 -29.49
N VAL A 8 -7.05 13.12 -29.72
CA VAL A 8 -7.47 12.71 -31.07
C VAL A 8 -8.16 13.84 -31.84
N GLN A 9 -8.95 14.66 -31.15
CA GLN A 9 -9.65 15.80 -31.75
C GLN A 9 -8.75 17.03 -31.97
N ASN A 10 -7.57 17.06 -31.35
CA ASN A 10 -6.64 18.20 -31.38
C ASN A 10 -5.23 17.75 -31.81
N PRO A 11 -5.03 17.35 -33.09
CA PRO A 11 -3.78 16.74 -33.58
C PRO A 11 -2.56 17.70 -33.62
N ASP A 12 -2.80 18.99 -33.38
CA ASP A 12 -1.73 19.99 -33.24
C ASP A 12 -0.99 19.84 -31.91
N ILE A 13 -1.62 19.24 -30.89
CA ILE A 13 -0.96 18.88 -29.64
C ILE A 13 -0.12 17.63 -29.90
N LYS A 14 1.19 17.81 -30.00
CA LYS A 14 2.11 16.70 -30.23
C LYS A 14 2.27 15.86 -28.98
N HIS A 15 2.36 14.56 -29.17
CA HIS A 15 2.58 13.58 -28.12
C HIS A 15 3.20 12.30 -28.70
N GLY A 16 3.93 11.56 -27.88
CA GLY A 16 4.45 10.25 -28.24
C GLY A 16 3.37 9.17 -28.33
N ALA A 17 3.78 7.91 -28.45
CA ALA A 17 2.85 6.79 -28.39
C ALA A 17 2.30 6.63 -26.96
N ILE A 18 0.97 6.68 -26.81
CA ILE A 18 0.30 6.51 -25.51
C ILE A 18 -0.30 5.11 -25.44
N LYS A 19 -0.02 4.40 -24.35
CA LYS A 19 -0.60 3.09 -24.02
C LYS A 19 -1.59 3.28 -22.88
N VAL A 20 -2.68 2.52 -22.91
CA VAL A 20 -3.72 2.57 -21.87
C VAL A 20 -3.98 1.16 -21.38
N LEU A 21 -3.93 0.99 -20.07
CA LEU A 21 -4.20 -0.25 -19.36
C LEU A 21 -5.33 -0.02 -18.37
N PHE A 22 -6.39 -0.83 -18.45
CA PHE A 22 -7.42 -0.92 -17.42
C PHE A 22 -7.25 -2.28 -16.72
N THR A 23 -7.03 -2.27 -15.41
CA THR A 23 -6.81 -3.48 -14.60
C THR A 23 -8.10 -3.90 -13.88
N PRO A 24 -8.37 -5.21 -13.75
CA PRO A 24 -9.42 -5.73 -12.88
C PRO A 24 -8.87 -6.01 -11.47
N ASP A 25 -9.71 -6.03 -10.44
CA ASP A 25 -9.35 -6.57 -9.11
C ASP A 25 -8.22 -5.82 -8.36
N GLU A 26 -8.01 -4.52 -8.60
CA GLU A 26 -7.06 -3.67 -7.85
C GLU A 26 -7.36 -3.73 -6.35
N GLU A 27 -8.63 -3.53 -5.99
CA GLU A 27 -9.13 -3.42 -4.61
C GLU A 27 -8.91 -4.67 -3.73
N ILE A 28 -8.60 -5.80 -4.37
CA ILE A 28 -8.25 -7.05 -3.67
C ILE A 28 -6.78 -7.43 -3.86
N GLY A 29 -5.97 -6.47 -4.31
CA GLY A 29 -4.52 -6.57 -4.51
C GLY A 29 -4.07 -7.32 -5.75
N ARG A 30 -4.95 -7.54 -6.73
CA ARG A 30 -4.72 -8.44 -7.89
C ARG A 30 -4.69 -7.74 -9.25
N GLY A 31 -4.88 -6.42 -9.25
CA GLY A 31 -4.85 -5.52 -10.42
C GLY A 31 -3.87 -5.92 -11.51
N VAL A 32 -2.60 -6.06 -11.13
CA VAL A 32 -1.49 -6.26 -12.07
C VAL A 32 -0.93 -7.68 -12.09
N ASP A 33 -1.56 -8.65 -11.42
CA ASP A 33 -1.08 -10.05 -11.35
C ASP A 33 -0.85 -10.67 -12.73
N LYS A 34 -1.69 -10.29 -13.69
CA LYS A 34 -1.67 -10.82 -15.07
C LYS A 34 -1.36 -9.74 -16.11
N ALA A 35 -0.84 -8.59 -15.68
CA ALA A 35 -0.46 -7.52 -16.59
C ALA A 35 0.71 -7.97 -17.47
N ASP A 36 0.50 -8.03 -18.78
CA ASP A 36 1.54 -8.35 -19.76
C ASP A 36 2.29 -7.08 -20.15
N LEU A 37 3.37 -6.77 -19.43
CA LEU A 37 4.18 -5.58 -19.67
C LEU A 37 4.91 -5.62 -21.01
N LYS A 38 5.21 -6.83 -21.54
CA LYS A 38 5.83 -6.96 -22.87
C LYS A 38 4.85 -6.55 -23.95
N ARG A 39 3.58 -6.94 -23.83
CA ARG A 39 2.52 -6.51 -24.74
C ARG A 39 2.18 -5.03 -24.57
N LEU A 40 2.18 -4.52 -23.33
CA LEU A 40 1.95 -3.10 -23.07
C LEU A 40 3.04 -2.25 -23.72
N SER A 41 4.31 -2.69 -23.60
CA SER A 41 5.49 -2.09 -24.25
C SER A 41 5.58 -0.58 -24.00
N ALA A 42 5.49 -0.18 -22.72
CA ALA A 42 5.67 1.18 -22.25
C ALA A 42 6.93 1.27 -21.37
N ASP A 43 7.62 2.42 -21.40
CA ASP A 43 8.84 2.66 -20.62
C ASP A 43 8.53 3.12 -19.18
N PHE A 44 7.35 3.71 -18.98
CA PHE A 44 6.82 4.20 -17.71
C PHE A 44 5.28 4.30 -17.83
N ALA A 45 4.60 4.49 -16.71
CA ALA A 45 3.16 4.68 -16.67
C ALA A 45 2.75 5.70 -15.60
N TYR A 46 1.46 6.00 -15.52
CA TYR A 46 0.85 6.80 -14.48
C TYR A 46 -0.49 6.15 -14.12
N THR A 47 -0.70 5.78 -12.85
CA THR A 47 -2.04 5.46 -12.38
C THR A 47 -2.82 6.76 -12.23
N ILE A 48 -4.10 6.74 -12.62
CA ILE A 48 -5.04 7.86 -12.44
C ILE A 48 -6.05 7.39 -11.40
N ASP A 49 -5.60 7.39 -10.16
CA ASP A 49 -6.23 6.70 -9.02
C ASP A 49 -5.92 7.43 -7.71
N GLY A 50 -5.67 8.74 -7.80
CA GLY A 50 -5.30 9.58 -6.66
C GLY A 50 -6.48 10.40 -6.16
N GLU A 51 -6.41 10.80 -4.90
CA GLU A 51 -7.47 11.56 -4.24
C GLU A 51 -7.49 13.03 -4.71
N THR A 52 -6.92 13.93 -3.90
CA THR A 52 -7.12 15.38 -3.99
C THR A 52 -6.51 15.99 -5.24
N ALA A 53 -7.25 16.91 -5.87
CA ALA A 53 -6.79 17.65 -7.05
C ALA A 53 -5.40 18.27 -6.83
N GLY A 54 -4.49 18.00 -7.76
CA GLY A 54 -3.12 18.50 -7.75
C GLY A 54 -2.11 17.59 -7.06
N HIS A 55 -2.56 16.49 -6.43
CA HIS A 55 -1.66 15.52 -5.84
C HIS A 55 -0.99 14.63 -6.90
N VAL A 56 0.31 14.42 -6.70
CA VAL A 56 1.11 13.40 -7.39
C VAL A 56 1.83 12.60 -6.32
N GLU A 57 1.60 11.30 -6.31
CA GLU A 57 2.14 10.42 -5.27
C GLU A 57 3.28 9.61 -5.87
N ASN A 58 4.44 9.67 -5.23
CA ASN A 58 5.66 9.01 -5.70
C ASN A 58 6.29 8.09 -4.66
N GLU A 59 5.58 7.85 -3.56
CA GLU A 59 6.01 6.94 -2.51
C GLU A 59 4.79 6.26 -1.86
N THR A 60 4.97 5.00 -1.49
CA THR A 60 3.98 4.16 -0.81
C THR A 60 4.59 3.57 0.45
N PHE A 61 3.78 2.96 1.30
CA PHE A 61 4.34 2.00 2.23
C PHE A 61 5.06 0.87 1.48
N SER A 62 6.06 0.30 2.14
CA SER A 62 6.45 -1.09 1.98
C SER A 62 5.59 -1.94 2.92
N ALA A 63 5.33 -3.18 2.52
CA ALA A 63 4.39 -4.05 3.20
C ALA A 63 4.90 -5.48 3.33
N ASP A 64 4.82 -6.01 4.54
CA ASP A 64 4.94 -7.43 4.84
C ASP A 64 3.68 -7.91 5.59
N ALA A 65 3.36 -9.19 5.44
CA ALA A 65 2.42 -9.89 6.31
C ALA A 65 3.19 -10.65 7.37
N ALA A 66 2.67 -10.74 8.58
CA ALA A 66 3.24 -11.56 9.64
C ALA A 66 2.16 -12.48 10.24
N THR A 67 2.47 -13.76 10.38
CA THR A 67 1.59 -14.75 11.00
C THR A 67 2.26 -15.34 12.22
N VAL A 68 1.63 -15.21 13.39
CA VAL A 68 2.07 -15.84 14.63
C VAL A 68 1.13 -17.01 14.93
N VAL A 69 1.66 -18.22 14.96
CA VAL A 69 0.95 -19.43 15.40
C VAL A 69 1.45 -19.78 16.79
N ILE A 70 0.53 -19.92 17.74
CA ILE A 70 0.80 -20.29 19.14
C ILE A 70 0.15 -21.64 19.40
N ASP A 71 0.92 -22.61 19.85
CA ASP A 71 0.44 -23.90 20.33
C ASP A 71 0.46 -23.89 21.86
N GLY A 72 -0.72 -23.99 22.47
CA GLY A 72 -0.90 -24.08 23.91
C GLY A 72 -0.95 -25.53 24.41
N VAL A 73 -1.25 -25.68 25.70
CA VAL A 73 -1.43 -26.98 26.35
C VAL A 73 -2.87 -27.13 26.81
N SER A 74 -3.61 -28.03 26.16
CA SER A 74 -4.99 -28.33 26.52
C SER A 74 -5.08 -29.29 27.71
N ALA A 75 -6.04 -29.06 28.58
CA ALA A 75 -6.43 -30.00 29.64
C ALA A 75 -7.94 -29.89 29.89
N HIS A 76 -8.55 -30.93 30.48
CA HIS A 76 -9.92 -30.82 30.94
C HIS A 76 -10.03 -29.69 31.99
N PRO A 77 -10.98 -28.74 31.89
CA PRO A 77 -11.04 -27.58 32.78
C PRO A 77 -11.05 -27.93 34.28
N GLY A 78 -11.70 -29.03 34.66
CA GLY A 78 -11.73 -29.51 36.05
C GLY A 78 -10.37 -29.98 36.61
N PHE A 79 -9.39 -30.25 35.76
CA PHE A 79 -8.04 -30.73 36.14
C PHE A 79 -6.92 -29.82 35.61
N ALA A 80 -7.26 -28.59 35.20
CA ALA A 80 -6.36 -27.71 34.45
C ALA A 80 -5.29 -27.02 35.32
N LYS A 81 -5.44 -27.01 36.66
CA LYS A 81 -4.56 -26.27 37.56
C LYS A 81 -3.11 -26.72 37.41
N GLY A 82 -2.24 -25.79 37.00
CA GLY A 82 -0.82 -26.07 36.78
C GLY A 82 -0.53 -26.91 35.54
N ALA A 83 -1.53 -27.34 34.76
CA ALA A 83 -1.39 -28.18 33.57
C ALA A 83 -1.67 -27.42 32.26
N MET A 84 -2.73 -26.60 32.24
CA MET A 84 -3.19 -25.92 31.03
C MET A 84 -2.44 -24.62 30.77
N GLU A 85 -2.09 -24.40 29.50
CA GLU A 85 -1.64 -23.11 28.97
C GLU A 85 -2.53 -22.76 27.78
N ASN A 86 -3.45 -21.80 27.97
CA ASN A 86 -4.54 -21.55 27.05
C ASN A 86 -4.10 -20.62 25.91
N ALA A 87 -4.08 -21.13 24.67
CA ALA A 87 -3.61 -20.37 23.52
C ALA A 87 -4.40 -19.07 23.25
N ILE A 88 -5.70 -19.03 23.57
CA ILE A 88 -6.52 -17.81 23.46
C ILE A 88 -5.97 -16.72 24.39
N LYS A 89 -5.62 -17.09 25.63
CA LYS A 89 -5.08 -16.13 26.62
C LYS A 89 -3.69 -15.63 26.22
N ILE A 90 -2.86 -16.51 25.68
CA ILE A 90 -1.53 -16.15 25.16
C ILE A 90 -1.68 -15.15 24.01
N ALA A 91 -2.52 -15.47 23.02
CA ALA A 91 -2.76 -14.61 21.87
C ALA A 91 -3.31 -13.23 22.26
N ALA A 92 -4.26 -13.18 23.22
CA ALA A 92 -4.77 -11.92 23.75
C ALA A 92 -3.67 -11.06 24.39
N ARG A 93 -2.75 -11.69 25.15
CA ARG A 93 -1.62 -10.99 25.76
C ARG A 93 -0.61 -10.48 24.74
N VAL A 94 -0.37 -11.20 23.65
CA VAL A 94 0.47 -10.71 22.54
C VAL A 94 -0.12 -9.44 21.94
N VAL A 95 -1.43 -9.43 21.64
CA VAL A 95 -2.09 -8.25 21.06
C VAL A 95 -2.09 -7.07 22.04
N ASP A 96 -2.39 -7.30 23.31
CA ASP A 96 -2.43 -6.24 24.33
C ASP A 96 -1.04 -5.64 24.64
N ALA A 97 0.03 -6.41 24.45
CA ALA A 97 1.41 -5.99 24.69
C ALA A 97 2.02 -5.18 23.53
N LEU A 98 1.33 -5.05 22.38
CA LEU A 98 1.80 -4.18 21.30
C LEU A 98 1.76 -2.68 21.73
N PRO A 99 2.63 -1.83 21.16
CA PRO A 99 2.57 -0.39 21.42
C PRO A 99 1.23 0.20 20.97
N LYS A 100 0.50 0.81 21.92
CA LYS A 100 -0.87 1.29 21.71
C LYS A 100 -0.93 2.65 21.01
N ASP A 101 0.03 3.52 21.32
CA ASP A 101 -0.03 4.94 20.95
C ASP A 101 0.91 5.33 19.80
N THR A 102 1.80 4.43 19.38
CA THR A 102 2.92 4.77 18.47
C THR A 102 3.08 3.82 17.29
N CYS A 103 2.30 2.74 17.21
CA CYS A 103 2.51 1.70 16.21
C CYS A 103 1.22 1.01 15.74
N SER A 104 0.11 1.74 15.65
CA SER A 104 -1.16 1.25 15.10
C SER A 104 -1.73 2.21 14.03
N PRO A 105 -2.54 1.70 13.07
CA PRO A 105 -3.19 2.56 12.07
C PRO A 105 -4.00 3.70 12.67
N GLU A 106 -4.70 3.44 13.78
CA GLU A 106 -5.57 4.39 14.47
C GLU A 106 -4.82 5.43 15.34
N THR A 107 -3.50 5.30 15.50
CA THR A 107 -2.66 6.25 16.26
C THR A 107 -1.52 6.85 15.47
N THR A 108 -1.36 6.48 14.19
CA THR A 108 -0.24 6.93 13.35
C THR A 108 -0.72 7.65 12.10
N GLU A 109 0.03 8.68 11.70
CA GLU A 109 -0.24 9.49 10.51
C GLU A 109 1.04 9.77 9.71
N GLY A 110 0.89 10.37 8.52
CA GLY A 110 2.00 10.75 7.66
C GLY A 110 2.92 9.55 7.35
N LYS A 111 4.20 9.65 7.74
CA LYS A 111 5.22 8.62 7.49
C LYS A 111 5.39 7.58 8.59
N ALA A 112 4.64 7.68 9.68
CA ALA A 112 4.73 6.69 10.76
C ALA A 112 4.13 5.34 10.32
N GLY A 113 4.95 4.30 10.28
CA GLY A 113 4.50 2.93 10.02
C GLY A 113 3.84 2.27 11.25
N PHE A 114 3.28 1.08 11.07
CA PHE A 114 2.55 0.36 12.13
C PHE A 114 2.65 -1.18 12.06
N ILE A 115 2.24 -1.83 13.16
CA ILE A 115 1.96 -3.26 13.26
C ILE A 115 0.46 -3.39 13.52
N HIS A 116 -0.29 -3.93 12.56
CA HIS A 116 -1.74 -4.01 12.69
C HIS A 116 -2.23 -5.46 12.76
N PRO A 117 -2.72 -5.95 13.91
CA PRO A 117 -3.46 -7.20 13.98
C PRO A 117 -4.80 -7.04 13.28
N HIS A 118 -5.03 -7.85 12.24
CA HIS A 118 -6.26 -7.76 11.44
C HIS A 118 -7.06 -9.08 11.40
N GLY A 119 -6.54 -10.15 12.00
CA GLY A 119 -7.22 -11.43 12.04
C GLY A 119 -6.75 -12.31 13.19
N VAL A 120 -7.72 -12.98 13.83
CA VAL A 120 -7.45 -13.97 14.88
C VAL A 120 -8.34 -15.19 14.66
N THR A 121 -7.77 -16.38 14.80
CA THR A 121 -8.50 -17.64 14.91
C THR A 121 -7.91 -18.41 16.07
N ALA A 122 -8.71 -18.71 17.08
CA ALA A 122 -8.19 -19.29 18.32
C ALA A 122 -9.13 -20.31 18.93
N ALA A 123 -8.53 -21.36 19.47
CA ALA A 123 -9.14 -22.39 20.30
C ALA A 123 -8.21 -22.67 21.49
N LEU A 124 -8.63 -23.53 22.42
CA LEU A 124 -7.87 -23.83 23.64
C LEU A 124 -6.41 -24.25 23.34
N GLY A 125 -6.22 -25.13 22.35
CA GLY A 125 -4.93 -25.73 22.03
C GLY A 125 -4.08 -24.95 21.03
N GLN A 126 -4.66 -24.07 20.21
CA GLN A 126 -3.91 -23.31 19.22
C GLN A 126 -4.57 -21.97 18.90
N ALA A 127 -3.77 -20.95 18.67
CA ALA A 127 -4.20 -19.65 18.17
C ALA A 127 -3.32 -19.20 17.00
N THR A 128 -3.93 -18.57 15.99
CA THR A 128 -3.25 -17.92 14.88
C THR A 128 -3.63 -16.45 14.88
N LEU A 129 -2.61 -15.59 14.93
CA LEU A 129 -2.72 -14.13 14.79
C LEU A 129 -2.13 -13.71 13.44
N LYS A 130 -2.88 -12.90 12.69
CA LYS A 130 -2.44 -12.32 11.43
C LYS A 130 -2.24 -10.82 11.58
N PHE A 131 -1.09 -10.36 11.15
CA PHE A 131 -0.68 -8.97 11.18
C PHE A 131 -0.29 -8.49 9.79
N ILE A 132 -0.48 -7.20 9.56
CA ILE A 132 0.19 -6.48 8.49
C ILE A 132 1.20 -5.52 9.09
N LEU A 133 2.39 -5.49 8.50
CA LEU A 133 3.49 -4.60 8.85
C LEU A 133 3.61 -3.55 7.74
N ARG A 134 3.67 -2.27 8.12
CA ARG A 134 3.77 -1.16 7.17
C ARG A 134 4.84 -0.19 7.59
N ASP A 135 5.69 0.21 6.66
CA ASP A 135 6.67 1.28 6.86
C ASP A 135 7.12 1.83 5.51
N PHE A 136 7.52 3.10 5.42
CA PHE A 136 8.05 3.67 4.17
C PHE A 136 9.42 3.11 3.80
N THR A 137 10.11 2.48 4.75
CA THR A 137 11.46 1.93 4.59
C THR A 137 11.48 0.42 4.85
N GLU A 138 12.34 -0.31 4.13
CA GLU A 138 12.56 -1.73 4.42
C GLU A 138 13.16 -1.97 5.81
N GLN A 139 14.02 -1.07 6.28
CA GLN A 139 14.57 -1.19 7.63
C GLN A 139 13.46 -1.07 8.68
N GLY A 140 12.53 -0.11 8.53
CA GLY A 140 11.41 0.03 9.44
C GLY A 140 10.44 -1.16 9.43
N LEU A 141 10.31 -1.89 8.30
CA LEU A 141 9.60 -3.19 8.28
C LEU A 141 10.33 -4.25 9.10
N ARG A 142 11.66 -4.36 8.95
CA ARG A 142 12.49 -5.30 9.73
C ARG A 142 12.41 -4.99 11.23
N ASP A 143 12.46 -3.72 11.59
CA ASP A 143 12.35 -3.28 12.98
C ASP A 143 10.99 -3.63 13.58
N LYS A 144 9.90 -3.49 12.81
CA LYS A 144 8.54 -3.90 13.21
C LYS A 144 8.41 -5.41 13.38
N ALA A 145 8.98 -6.19 12.46
CA ALA A 145 9.00 -7.64 12.58
C ALA A 145 9.78 -8.08 13.83
N ALA A 146 10.93 -7.45 14.10
CA ALA A 146 11.73 -7.72 15.31
C ALA A 146 11.01 -7.30 16.60
N LEU A 147 10.29 -6.18 16.58
CA LEU A 147 9.45 -5.74 17.69
C LEU A 147 8.33 -6.75 17.97
N LEU A 148 7.61 -7.18 16.93
CA LEU A 148 6.56 -8.21 17.06
C LEU A 148 7.15 -9.50 17.65
N GLU A 149 8.31 -9.95 17.15
CA GLU A 149 8.96 -11.15 17.69
C GLU A 149 9.36 -10.98 19.17
N THR A 150 9.86 -9.79 19.54
CA THR A 150 10.22 -9.47 20.93
C THR A 150 9.01 -9.54 21.84
N VAL A 151 7.90 -8.91 21.45
CA VAL A 151 6.63 -8.95 22.19
C VAL A 151 6.15 -10.40 22.38
N VAL A 152 6.16 -11.21 21.32
CA VAL A 152 5.77 -12.62 21.41
C VAL A 152 6.70 -13.38 22.36
N LYS A 153 8.02 -13.21 22.24
CA LYS A 153 8.99 -13.87 23.14
C LYS A 153 8.78 -13.50 24.60
N GLU A 154 8.50 -12.24 24.89
CA GLU A 154 8.26 -11.76 26.25
C GLU A 154 6.99 -12.37 26.84
N VAL A 155 5.89 -12.39 26.10
CA VAL A 155 4.65 -13.03 26.53
C VAL A 155 4.85 -14.53 26.76
N MET A 156 5.58 -15.21 25.88
CA MET A 156 5.81 -16.66 25.95
C MET A 156 6.64 -17.10 27.17
N ARG A 157 7.40 -16.20 27.82
CA ARG A 157 8.14 -16.52 29.07
C ARG A 157 7.23 -17.00 30.20
N ASP A 158 5.98 -16.55 30.22
CA ASP A 158 4.98 -16.96 31.21
C ASP A 158 4.32 -18.33 30.87
N TYR A 159 4.64 -18.91 29.70
CA TYR A 159 4.01 -20.12 29.17
C TYR A 159 5.06 -21.15 28.71
N PRO A 160 5.81 -21.76 29.65
CA PRO A 160 7.00 -22.56 29.34
C PRO A 160 6.72 -23.89 28.64
N ARG A 161 5.47 -24.33 28.54
CA ARG A 161 5.09 -25.56 27.82
C ARG A 161 4.41 -25.29 26.48
N SER A 162 4.19 -24.03 26.16
CA SER A 162 3.63 -23.59 24.89
C SER A 162 4.76 -23.26 23.91
N THR A 163 4.47 -23.35 22.63
CA THR A 163 5.41 -22.98 21.56
C THR A 163 4.80 -21.94 20.64
N TYR A 164 5.63 -21.25 19.88
CA TYR A 164 5.15 -20.34 18.83
C TYR A 164 6.02 -20.43 17.58
N ARG A 165 5.44 -20.00 16.46
CA ARG A 165 6.12 -19.78 15.18
C ARG A 165 5.69 -18.44 14.61
N LEU A 166 6.65 -17.63 14.17
CA LEU A 166 6.42 -16.38 13.45
C LEU A 166 6.89 -16.53 12.00
N GLU A 167 6.00 -16.29 11.05
CA GLU A 167 6.31 -16.28 9.62
C GLU A 167 6.06 -14.87 9.07
N VAL A 168 7.07 -14.26 8.44
CA VAL A 168 6.95 -12.95 7.78
C VAL A 168 7.08 -13.14 6.28
N THR A 169 6.10 -12.64 5.53
CA THR A 169 6.00 -12.80 4.07
C THR A 169 5.94 -11.43 3.39
N HIS A 170 6.79 -11.24 2.38
CA HIS A 170 6.78 -10.05 1.52
C HIS A 170 5.42 -9.84 0.84
N GLN A 171 4.90 -8.61 0.83
CA GLN A 171 3.74 -8.23 0.01
C GLN A 171 4.13 -7.32 -1.15
N TYR A 172 4.55 -6.09 -0.86
CA TYR A 172 5.02 -5.11 -1.84
C TYR A 172 6.03 -4.14 -1.21
N ARG A 173 6.65 -3.30 -2.04
CA ARG A 173 7.69 -2.35 -1.63
C ARG A 173 7.36 -0.93 -2.08
N ASN A 174 8.00 0.02 -1.43
CA ASN A 174 7.83 1.44 -1.70
C ASN A 174 8.29 1.77 -3.12
N MET A 175 7.36 2.26 -3.95
CA MET A 175 7.64 2.60 -5.36
C MET A 175 8.71 3.68 -5.54
N LYS A 176 8.98 4.46 -4.49
CA LYS A 176 10.04 5.47 -4.47
C LYS A 176 11.41 4.91 -4.85
N ASP A 177 11.73 3.68 -4.45
CA ASP A 177 13.01 3.02 -4.77
C ASP A 177 13.21 2.81 -6.28
N VAL A 178 12.11 2.70 -7.02
CA VAL A 178 12.12 2.66 -8.49
C VAL A 178 12.10 4.07 -9.03
N LEU A 179 11.16 4.92 -8.59
CA LEU A 179 10.96 6.26 -9.14
C LEU A 179 12.15 7.20 -8.96
N ASP A 180 12.95 7.04 -7.89
CA ASP A 180 14.16 7.85 -7.67
C ASP A 180 15.22 7.61 -8.76
N ARG A 181 15.16 6.49 -9.48
CA ARG A 181 16.02 6.19 -10.65
C ARG A 181 15.45 6.76 -11.96
N HIS A 182 14.20 7.24 -11.94
CA HIS A 182 13.49 7.80 -13.08
C HIS A 182 12.83 9.15 -12.71
N PRO A 183 13.61 10.14 -12.23
CA PRO A 183 13.06 11.40 -11.70
C PRO A 183 12.18 12.16 -12.71
N GLN A 184 12.50 12.05 -14.00
CA GLN A 184 11.74 12.68 -15.08
C GLN A 184 10.27 12.26 -15.13
N VAL A 185 9.94 11.03 -14.68
CA VAL A 185 8.57 10.51 -14.68
C VAL A 185 7.72 11.33 -13.70
N VAL A 186 8.24 11.57 -12.50
CA VAL A 186 7.56 12.35 -11.46
C VAL A 186 7.60 13.85 -11.79
N ASP A 187 8.72 14.35 -12.30
CA ASP A 187 8.87 15.78 -12.63
C ASP A 187 7.91 16.22 -13.76
N ASN A 188 7.71 15.37 -14.78
CA ASN A 188 6.74 15.63 -15.83
C ASN A 188 5.30 15.63 -15.28
N ALA A 189 4.96 14.73 -14.35
CA ALA A 189 3.64 14.74 -13.71
C ALA A 189 3.40 16.02 -12.92
N LEU A 190 4.36 16.45 -12.11
CA LEU A 190 4.25 17.69 -11.33
C LEU A 190 4.12 18.93 -12.24
N GLU A 191 4.85 18.98 -13.36
CA GLU A 191 4.70 20.04 -14.36
C GLU A 191 3.35 19.98 -15.08
N ALA A 192 2.84 18.80 -15.39
CA ALA A 192 1.53 18.64 -16.01
C ALA A 192 0.41 19.17 -15.12
N VAL A 193 0.47 18.87 -13.82
CA VAL A 193 -0.45 19.43 -12.82
C VAL A 193 -0.37 20.95 -12.77
N ARG A 194 0.84 21.51 -12.79
CA ARG A 194 1.05 22.97 -12.82
C ARG A 194 0.42 23.60 -14.06
N ARG A 195 0.62 23.03 -15.24
CA ARG A 195 0.05 23.51 -16.51
C ARG A 195 -1.48 23.37 -16.55
N ALA A 196 -2.04 22.39 -15.83
CA ALA A 196 -3.48 22.23 -15.66
C ALA A 196 -4.14 23.31 -14.78
N GLY A 197 -3.35 24.23 -14.21
CA GLY A 197 -3.80 25.35 -13.39
C GLY A 197 -3.85 25.05 -11.90
N LEU A 198 -3.19 23.98 -11.44
CA LEU A 198 -3.18 23.55 -10.04
C LEU A 198 -1.79 23.72 -9.41
N THR A 199 -1.75 23.83 -8.08
CA THR A 199 -0.49 23.76 -7.33
C THR A 199 -0.13 22.30 -7.11
N PRO A 200 1.00 21.80 -7.65
CA PRO A 200 1.36 20.40 -7.47
C PRO A 200 1.78 20.11 -6.03
N VAL A 201 1.27 19.02 -5.49
CA VAL A 201 1.60 18.52 -4.15
C VAL A 201 2.16 17.12 -4.28
N LYS A 202 3.35 16.89 -3.73
CA LYS A 202 3.94 15.54 -3.67
C LYS A 202 3.41 14.82 -2.43
N GLY A 203 2.64 13.76 -2.65
CA GLY A 203 1.98 12.98 -1.61
C GLY A 203 2.66 11.65 -1.32
N SER A 204 2.31 11.08 -0.16
CA SER A 204 2.73 9.75 0.28
C SER A 204 1.50 8.86 0.50
N ILE A 205 1.51 7.67 -0.06
CA ILE A 205 0.40 6.72 0.07
C ILE A 205 0.66 5.82 1.29
N ARG A 206 -0.25 5.85 2.27
CA ARG A 206 -0.22 4.95 3.45
C ARG A 206 -0.81 3.56 3.13
N GLY A 207 -0.44 3.01 1.98
CA GLY A 207 -0.99 1.79 1.40
C GLY A 207 -0.09 1.26 0.30
N GLY A 208 -0.65 0.42 -0.58
CA GLY A 208 -0.04 -0.01 -1.83
C GLY A 208 -0.98 0.35 -2.97
N THR A 209 -0.46 0.42 -4.18
CA THR A 209 -1.23 0.67 -5.39
C THR A 209 -0.76 -0.28 -6.48
N ASP A 210 -1.55 -0.46 -7.53
CA ASP A 210 -1.06 -1.09 -8.75
C ASP A 210 0.23 -0.41 -9.27
N GLY A 211 0.34 0.92 -9.15
CA GLY A 211 1.54 1.69 -9.51
C GLY A 211 2.81 1.23 -8.79
N SER A 212 2.71 0.86 -7.50
CA SER A 212 3.86 0.36 -6.75
C SER A 212 4.30 -1.03 -7.22
N ARG A 213 3.34 -1.91 -7.50
CA ARG A 213 3.64 -3.24 -8.05
C ARG A 213 4.21 -3.15 -9.47
N LEU A 214 3.61 -2.33 -10.35
CA LEU A 214 4.09 -2.08 -11.71
C LEU A 214 5.53 -1.56 -11.71
N SER A 215 5.85 -0.64 -10.80
CA SER A 215 7.20 -0.10 -10.65
C SER A 215 8.23 -1.22 -10.41
N PHE A 216 7.94 -2.17 -9.51
CA PHE A 216 8.82 -3.32 -9.28
C PHE A 216 8.77 -4.40 -10.37
N MET A 217 7.73 -4.41 -11.20
CA MET A 217 7.66 -5.23 -12.41
C MET A 217 8.46 -4.64 -13.60
N GLY A 218 9.05 -3.45 -13.42
CA GLY A 218 9.88 -2.79 -14.43
C GLY A 218 9.20 -1.64 -15.18
N LEU A 219 8.03 -1.18 -14.71
CA LEU A 219 7.30 -0.05 -15.29
C LEU A 219 7.13 1.05 -14.23
N PRO A 220 8.07 2.01 -14.11
CA PRO A 220 7.99 3.10 -13.14
C PRO A 220 6.66 3.83 -13.27
N CYS A 221 5.88 3.88 -12.18
CA CYS A 221 4.49 4.30 -12.23
C CYS A 221 4.08 5.06 -10.95
N PRO A 222 4.18 6.39 -10.92
CA PRO A 222 3.58 7.19 -9.86
C PRO A 222 2.06 7.29 -10.05
N ASN A 223 1.38 7.78 -9.00
CA ASN A 223 -0.05 8.04 -9.04
C ASN A 223 -0.35 9.52 -9.26
N ILE A 224 -1.39 9.82 -10.02
CA ILE A 224 -1.90 11.17 -10.26
C ILE A 224 -3.35 11.22 -9.80
N PHE A 225 -3.75 12.35 -9.22
CA PHE A 225 -5.11 12.61 -8.79
C PHE A 225 -6.18 12.33 -9.88
N ALA A 226 -7.34 11.89 -9.41
CA ALA A 226 -8.58 11.74 -10.16
C ALA A 226 -9.72 12.62 -9.58
N GLY A 227 -9.54 13.16 -8.37
CA GLY A 227 -10.53 14.02 -7.68
C GLY A 227 -11.44 13.26 -6.71
N GLU A 228 -11.11 12.01 -6.41
CA GLU A 228 -11.88 11.14 -5.53
C GLU A 228 -11.77 11.64 -4.09
N HIS A 229 -12.82 11.46 -3.31
CA HIS A 229 -12.85 11.81 -1.89
C HIS A 229 -13.67 10.81 -1.11
N ALA A 230 -13.20 10.49 0.11
CA ALA A 230 -13.85 9.50 0.98
C ALA A 230 -14.13 8.16 0.26
N PHE A 231 -13.21 7.72 -0.61
CA PHE A 231 -13.31 6.44 -1.30
C PHE A 231 -13.43 5.28 -0.30
N HIS A 232 -14.13 4.22 -0.72
CA HIS A 232 -14.48 3.04 0.10
C HIS A 232 -15.46 3.35 1.25
N SER A 233 -16.21 4.44 1.13
CA SER A 233 -17.22 4.86 2.10
C SER A 233 -18.57 5.11 1.43
N THR A 234 -19.64 5.02 2.21
CA THR A 234 -20.98 5.49 1.79
C THR A 234 -21.03 7.01 1.61
N LEU A 235 -19.97 7.72 2.00
CA LEU A 235 -19.81 9.16 1.84
C LEU A 235 -18.91 9.53 0.64
N GLU A 236 -18.55 8.57 -0.21
CA GLU A 236 -17.70 8.80 -1.38
C GLU A 236 -18.31 9.82 -2.34
N TRP A 237 -17.48 10.75 -2.82
CA TRP A 237 -17.88 11.78 -3.79
C TRP A 237 -16.72 12.24 -4.65
N VAL A 238 -17.04 12.88 -5.76
CA VAL A 238 -16.07 13.49 -6.68
C VAL A 238 -16.63 14.79 -7.27
N SER A 239 -15.76 15.78 -7.42
CA SER A 239 -16.07 17.04 -8.10
C SER A 239 -15.84 16.89 -9.60
N VAL A 240 -16.81 17.32 -10.43
CA VAL A 240 -16.64 17.33 -11.89
C VAL A 240 -15.47 18.24 -12.30
N GLN A 241 -15.26 19.34 -11.58
CA GLN A 241 -14.14 20.26 -11.82
C GLN A 241 -12.78 19.59 -11.58
N ASP A 242 -12.71 18.67 -10.62
CA ASP A 242 -11.49 17.91 -10.33
C ASP A 242 -11.24 16.86 -11.42
N MET A 243 -12.30 16.19 -11.88
CA MET A 243 -12.21 15.28 -13.03
C MET A 243 -11.74 16.01 -14.30
N GLU A 244 -12.27 17.21 -14.57
CA GLU A 244 -11.84 18.06 -15.68
C GLU A 244 -10.37 18.50 -15.52
N ALA A 245 -9.93 18.78 -14.29
CA ALA A 245 -8.55 19.11 -14.01
C ALA A 245 -7.62 17.91 -14.23
N ALA A 246 -8.04 16.69 -13.87
CA ALA A 246 -7.30 15.46 -14.15
C ALA A 246 -7.17 15.24 -15.67
N VAL A 247 -8.23 15.49 -16.45
CA VAL A 247 -8.18 15.45 -17.91
C VAL A 247 -7.14 16.44 -18.47
N ARG A 248 -7.15 17.69 -18.00
CA ARG A 248 -6.14 18.70 -18.40
C ARG A 248 -4.73 18.25 -18.04
N ALA A 249 -4.52 17.71 -16.84
CA ALA A 249 -3.23 17.19 -16.40
C ALA A 249 -2.74 16.06 -17.31
N ILE A 250 -3.58 15.09 -17.67
CA ILE A 250 -3.20 13.99 -18.59
C ILE A 250 -2.82 14.53 -19.98
N VAL A 251 -3.56 15.51 -20.50
CA VAL A 251 -3.26 16.14 -21.81
C VAL A 251 -1.90 16.87 -21.76
N HIS A 252 -1.65 17.68 -20.73
CA HIS A 252 -0.36 18.35 -20.57
C HIS A 252 0.78 17.37 -20.36
N LEU A 253 0.55 16.29 -19.64
CA LEU A 253 1.55 15.24 -19.43
C LEU A 253 1.96 14.58 -20.75
N ALA A 254 0.98 14.25 -21.60
CA ALA A 254 1.24 13.69 -22.92
C ALA A 254 2.08 14.64 -23.80
N ALA A 255 1.78 15.94 -23.78
CA ALA A 255 2.52 16.95 -24.52
C ALA A 255 3.94 17.17 -23.98
N LEU A 256 4.10 17.23 -22.66
CA LEU A 256 5.39 17.43 -21.99
C LEU A 256 6.42 16.37 -22.34
N TRP A 257 5.98 15.12 -22.56
CA TRP A 257 6.88 14.04 -22.98
C TRP A 257 7.40 14.21 -24.40
N GLU A 258 6.65 14.87 -25.29
CA GLU A 258 7.13 15.20 -26.64
C GLU A 258 8.01 16.45 -26.63
N GLU A 259 7.63 17.48 -25.87
CA GLU A 259 8.41 18.73 -25.75
C GLU A 259 9.83 18.51 -25.21
N ARG A 260 10.02 17.43 -24.45
CA ARG A 260 11.28 17.07 -23.77
C ARG A 260 11.97 15.86 -24.40
N ALA A 261 11.47 15.34 -25.52
CA ALA A 261 12.01 14.17 -26.22
C ALA A 261 13.34 14.46 -26.93
#